data_AF-A0A8S3WLS2-F1
#
_entry.id   AF-A0A8S3WLS2-F1
#
_cell.length_a   1.000
_cell.length_b   1.000
_cell.length_c   1.000
_cell.angle_alpha   90.00
_cell.angle_beta   90.00
_cell.angle_gamma   90.00
#
_symmetry.space_group_name_H-M   'P 1'
#
loop_
_entity.id
_entity.type
_entity.pdbx_description
1 polymer ?
#
loop_
_entity_poly.entity_id
_entity_poly.type
_entity_poly.pdbx_seq_one_letter_code
_entity_poly.pdbx_strand_id
1 'polypeptide(L)'
;MPLENRPRLSRIPLSKRNRAVVRALNPMLVTYLEASRDLCETDSIPFGAALAVCRIIGAKLPVAGRATQRSSAIPAWRKRIEDRIAKARALMGRLTSFRSGNNRLRVVLTVRMAFAGTNISLSQPDITQKLTERIDDLKQKIAAWGKRIRRFSERSRRFNQNRLFQSD
;
A
#
# COMPACT_ATOMS: atom_id res chain seq x y z
N MET A 1 -3.86 1.09 -32.62
CA MET A 1 -4.17 2.20 -31.67
C MET A 1 -2.90 2.59 -30.92
N PRO A 2 -2.57 3.89 -30.79
CA PRO A 2 -1.44 4.36 -29.98
C PRO A 2 -1.55 3.87 -28.54
N LEU A 3 -0.43 3.49 -27.93
CA LEU A 3 -0.38 2.94 -26.56
C LEU A 3 -1.08 3.84 -25.53
N GLU A 4 -0.96 5.16 -25.71
CA GLU A 4 -1.52 6.19 -24.82
C GLU A 4 -3.06 6.18 -24.78
N ASN A 5 -3.69 5.72 -25.86
CA ASN A 5 -5.14 5.72 -26.02
C ASN A 5 -5.80 4.37 -25.69
N ARG A 6 -5.00 3.34 -25.34
CA ARG A 6 -5.52 2.00 -25.06
C ARG A 6 -6.17 1.96 -23.66
N PRO A 7 -7.47 1.61 -23.54
CA PRO A 7 -8.08 1.40 -22.23
C PRO A 7 -7.43 0.21 -21.52
N ARG A 8 -7.30 0.29 -20.19
CA ARG A 8 -6.81 -0.84 -19.40
C ARG A 8 -7.80 -2.00 -19.47
N LEU A 9 -7.36 -3.17 -19.91
CA LEU A 9 -8.21 -4.36 -19.84
C LEU A 9 -8.30 -4.87 -18.40
N SER A 10 -9.49 -5.30 -17.99
CA SER A 10 -9.69 -5.88 -16.68
C SER A 10 -9.08 -7.27 -16.59
N ARG A 11 -8.54 -7.63 -15.41
CA ARG A 11 -7.98 -8.97 -15.20
C ARG A 11 -9.11 -10.00 -15.22
N ILE A 12 -9.02 -10.94 -16.16
CA ILE A 12 -9.99 -12.03 -16.30
C ILE A 12 -9.69 -13.13 -15.27
N PRO A 13 -10.68 -13.66 -14.53
CA PRO A 13 -10.48 -14.78 -13.62
C PRO A 13 -10.23 -16.10 -14.36
N LEU A 14 -9.43 -17.00 -13.77
CA LEU A 14 -8.98 -18.27 -14.38
C LEU A 14 -10.03 -19.40 -14.31
N SER A 15 -11.25 -19.15 -14.80
CA SER A 15 -12.29 -20.17 -14.91
C SER A 15 -12.03 -21.13 -16.09
N LYS A 16 -12.63 -22.32 -16.07
CA LYS A 16 -12.54 -23.30 -17.18
C LYS A 16 -13.06 -22.70 -18.49
N ARG A 17 -14.19 -21.98 -18.43
CA ARG A 17 -14.81 -21.28 -19.57
C ARG A 17 -13.87 -20.22 -20.16
N ASN A 18 -13.29 -19.37 -19.31
CA ASN A 18 -12.41 -18.30 -19.77
C ASN A 18 -11.13 -18.86 -20.41
N ARG A 19 -10.59 -19.95 -19.84
CA ARG A 19 -9.46 -20.67 -20.43
C ARG A 19 -9.79 -21.28 -21.80
N ALA A 20 -11.00 -21.81 -21.99
CA ALA A 20 -11.43 -22.34 -23.28
C ALA A 20 -11.48 -21.23 -24.35
N VAL A 21 -12.02 -20.05 -24.02
CA VAL A 21 -12.06 -18.89 -24.92
C VAL A 21 -10.64 -18.45 -25.32
N VAL A 22 -9.71 -18.34 -24.36
CA VAL A 22 -8.31 -18.00 -24.66
C VAL A 22 -7.66 -19.06 -25.55
N ARG A 23 -7.86 -20.35 -25.25
CA ARG A 23 -7.30 -21.45 -26.06
C ARG A 23 -7.83 -21.47 -27.48
N ALA A 24 -9.09 -21.12 -27.69
CA ALA A 24 -9.68 -21.05 -29.03
C ALA A 24 -9.10 -19.88 -29.85
N LEU A 25 -8.72 -18.79 -29.19
CA LEU A 25 -8.26 -17.56 -29.85
C LEU A 25 -6.74 -17.54 -30.11
N ASN A 26 -5.96 -18.27 -29.31
CA ASN A 26 -4.50 -18.34 -29.44
C ASN A 26 -3.99 -18.85 -30.81
N PRO A 27 -4.59 -19.87 -31.46
CA PRO A 27 -4.17 -20.29 -32.80
C PRO A 27 -4.37 -19.19 -33.85
N MET A 28 -5.46 -18.41 -33.74
CA MET A 28 -5.73 -17.30 -34.65
C MET A 28 -4.71 -16.16 -34.49
N LEU A 29 -4.22 -15.94 -33.27
CA LEU A 29 -3.18 -14.95 -33.01
C LEU A 29 -1.90 -15.22 -33.80
N VAL A 30 -1.50 -16.50 -33.95
CA VAL A 30 -0.30 -16.87 -34.71
C VAL A 30 -0.43 -16.44 -36.16
N THR A 31 -1.57 -16.74 -36.79
CA THR A 31 -1.84 -16.33 -38.18
C THR A 31 -1.85 -14.82 -38.38
N TYR A 32 -2.36 -14.05 -37.42
CA TYR A 32 -2.35 -12.58 -37.52
C TYR A 32 -0.96 -11.98 -37.26
N LEU A 33 -0.16 -12.59 -36.39
CA LEU A 33 1.21 -12.14 -36.11
C LEU A 33 2.14 -12.39 -37.30
N GLU A 34 2.01 -13.53 -37.98
CA GLU A 34 2.80 -13.85 -39.18
C GLU A 34 2.47 -12.93 -40.37
N ALA A 35 1.23 -12.43 -40.45
CA ALA A 35 0.79 -11.50 -41.47
C ALA A 35 1.11 -10.01 -41.17
N SER A 36 1.67 -9.73 -39.98
CA SER A 36 1.97 -8.37 -39.52
C SER A 36 3.12 -7.75 -40.31
N ARG A 37 2.96 -6.50 -40.75
CA ARG A 37 3.94 -5.80 -41.60
C ARG A 37 4.80 -4.80 -40.83
N ASP A 38 4.29 -4.29 -39.72
CA ASP A 38 4.98 -3.30 -38.91
C ASP A 38 4.90 -3.59 -37.40
N LEU A 39 5.71 -2.87 -36.62
CA LEU A 39 5.76 -3.03 -35.17
C LEU A 39 4.46 -2.56 -34.49
N CYS A 40 3.75 -1.60 -35.09
CA CYS A 40 2.52 -1.03 -34.56
C CYS A 40 1.34 -2.00 -34.65
N GLU A 41 1.25 -2.75 -35.75
CA GLU A 41 0.35 -3.86 -36.02
C GLU A 41 0.67 -5.01 -35.07
N THR A 42 1.95 -5.38 -34.97
CA THR A 42 2.44 -6.42 -34.07
C THR A 42 2.04 -6.15 -32.61
N ASP A 43 2.13 -4.90 -32.16
CA ASP A 43 1.70 -4.49 -30.81
C ASP A 43 0.15 -4.33 -30.68
N SER A 44 -0.56 -4.07 -31.78
CA SER A 44 -2.02 -3.92 -31.77
C SER A 44 -2.76 -5.28 -31.77
N ILE A 45 -2.19 -6.30 -32.40
CA ILE A 45 -2.76 -7.67 -32.50
C ILE A 45 -3.02 -8.32 -31.12
N PRO A 46 -2.05 -8.43 -30.20
CA PRO A 46 -2.28 -9.05 -28.88
C PRO A 46 -3.27 -8.23 -28.04
N PHE A 47 -3.26 -6.90 -28.19
CA PHE A 47 -4.24 -6.04 -27.53
C PHE A 47 -5.66 -6.27 -28.06
N GLY A 48 -5.84 -6.37 -29.38
CA GLY A 48 -7.12 -6.68 -30.02
C GLY A 48 -7.67 -8.03 -29.60
N ALA A 49 -6.82 -9.05 -29.53
CA ALA A 49 -7.19 -10.38 -29.03
C ALA A 49 -7.62 -10.34 -27.56
N ALA A 50 -6.86 -9.67 -26.69
CA ALA A 50 -7.23 -9.53 -25.29
C ALA A 50 -8.57 -8.77 -25.13
N LEU A 51 -8.79 -7.73 -25.94
CA LEU A 51 -10.06 -7.00 -25.96
C LEU A 51 -11.22 -7.88 -26.42
N ALA A 52 -11.03 -8.71 -27.45
CA ALA A 52 -12.02 -9.67 -27.93
C ALA A 52 -12.39 -10.68 -26.83
N VAL A 53 -11.39 -11.24 -26.14
CA VAL A 53 -11.62 -12.14 -25.00
C VAL A 53 -12.41 -11.44 -23.89
N CYS A 54 -12.05 -10.21 -23.52
CA CYS A 54 -12.80 -9.43 -22.54
C CYS A 54 -14.27 -9.21 -22.94
N ARG A 55 -14.54 -8.94 -24.23
CA ARG A 55 -15.91 -8.80 -24.75
C ARG A 55 -16.70 -10.11 -24.69
N ILE A 56 -16.11 -11.22 -25.13
CA ILE A 56 -16.75 -12.55 -25.13
C ILE A 56 -17.11 -12.99 -23.70
N ILE A 57 -16.27 -12.65 -22.72
CA ILE A 57 -16.47 -13.01 -21.31
C ILE A 57 -17.43 -12.03 -20.61
N GLY A 58 -17.78 -10.90 -21.24
CA GLY A 58 -18.59 -9.84 -20.61
C GLY A 58 -17.84 -9.08 -19.51
N ALA A 59 -16.50 -9.02 -19.59
CA ALA A 59 -15.70 -8.29 -18.63
C ALA A 59 -15.93 -6.78 -18.78
N LYS A 60 -16.02 -6.06 -17.66
CA LYS A 60 -16.16 -4.59 -17.67
C LYS A 60 -14.93 -3.98 -18.36
N LEU A 61 -15.17 -3.30 -19.48
CA LEU A 61 -14.17 -2.51 -20.19
C LEU A 61 -14.23 -1.07 -19.65
N PRO A 62 -13.12 -0.48 -19.19
CA PRO A 62 -13.12 0.92 -18.83
C PRO A 62 -13.28 1.78 -20.08
N VAL A 63 -13.98 2.90 -19.91
CA VAL A 63 -14.16 3.92 -20.95
C VAL A 63 -12.78 4.45 -21.36
N ALA A 64 -12.53 4.53 -22.68
CA ALA A 64 -11.31 5.11 -23.22
C ALA A 64 -11.09 6.52 -22.66
N GLY A 65 -9.85 6.84 -22.26
CA GLY A 65 -9.51 8.12 -21.63
C GLY A 65 -9.48 8.13 -20.09
N ARG A 66 -10.02 7.11 -19.40
CA ARG A 66 -9.78 6.92 -17.95
C ARG A 66 -8.55 6.05 -17.71
N ALA A 67 -7.37 6.55 -18.06
CA ALA A 67 -6.16 6.05 -17.44
C ALA A 67 -6.28 6.32 -15.94
N THR A 68 -6.58 5.29 -15.14
CA THR A 68 -6.61 5.42 -13.68
C THR A 68 -5.21 5.85 -13.28
N GLN A 69 -5.06 7.13 -12.92
CA GLN A 69 -3.82 7.67 -12.39
C GLN A 69 -3.37 6.72 -11.30
N ARG A 70 -2.13 6.23 -11.38
CA ARG A 70 -1.54 5.45 -10.29
C ARG A 70 -1.59 6.38 -9.08
N SER A 71 -2.50 6.13 -8.14
CA SER A 71 -2.37 6.68 -6.80
C SER A 71 -0.92 6.44 -6.39
N SER A 72 -0.21 7.51 -6.07
CA SER A 72 1.19 7.45 -5.66
C SER A 72 1.24 6.59 -4.39
N ALA A 73 1.44 5.29 -4.58
CA ALA A 73 1.36 4.32 -3.51
C ALA A 73 2.39 4.72 -2.47
N ILE A 74 1.91 5.02 -1.26
CA ILE A 74 2.78 5.35 -0.13
C ILE A 74 3.79 4.20 0.00
N PRO A 75 5.10 4.49 -0.01
CA PRO A 75 6.10 3.44 0.07
C PRO A 75 5.88 2.54 1.29
N ALA A 76 6.06 1.24 1.14
CA ALA A 76 5.79 0.26 2.20
C ALA A 76 6.59 0.54 3.49
N TRP A 77 7.80 1.09 3.40
CA TRP A 77 8.58 1.50 4.56
C TRP A 77 7.91 2.63 5.36
N ARG A 78 7.27 3.60 4.68
CA ARG A 78 6.60 4.73 5.32
C ARG A 78 5.37 4.26 6.06
N LYS A 79 4.56 3.42 5.42
CA LYS A 79 3.39 2.78 6.04
C LYS A 79 3.77 2.03 7.33
N ARG A 80 4.85 1.24 7.29
CA ARG A 80 5.36 0.53 8.49
C ARG A 80 5.72 1.46 9.65
N ILE A 81 6.26 2.64 9.37
CA ILE A 81 6.59 3.63 10.41
C ILE A 81 5.33 4.31 10.94
N GLU A 82 4.40 4.68 10.06
CA GLU A 82 3.10 5.25 10.43
C GLU A 82 2.30 4.28 11.32
N ASP A 83 2.29 2.99 10.99
CA ASP A 83 1.66 1.96 11.80
C ASP A 83 2.31 1.83 13.20
N ARG A 84 3.65 1.94 13.29
CA ARG A 84 4.36 1.96 14.58
C ARG A 84 3.99 3.18 15.42
N ILE A 85 3.89 4.35 14.80
CA ILE A 85 3.45 5.58 15.47
C ILE A 85 2.02 5.43 15.97
N ALA A 86 1.11 4.89 15.15
CA ALA A 86 -0.29 4.68 15.51
C ALA A 86 -0.43 3.73 16.71
N LYS A 87 0.28 2.59 16.69
CA LYS A 87 0.32 1.64 17.81
C LYS A 87 0.87 2.28 19.09
N ALA A 88 1.95 3.06 18.98
CA ALA A 88 2.52 3.77 20.12
C ALA A 88 1.57 4.81 20.73
N ARG A 89 0.86 5.59 19.89
CA ARG A 89 -0.17 6.54 20.36
C ARG A 89 -1.32 5.83 21.06
N ALA A 90 -1.79 4.71 20.50
CA ALA A 90 -2.86 3.91 21.11
C ALA A 90 -2.44 3.36 22.48
N LEU A 91 -1.21 2.85 22.60
CA LEU A 91 -0.67 2.39 23.88
C LEU A 91 -0.54 3.54 24.88
N MET A 92 0.02 4.67 24.46
CA MET A 92 0.15 5.87 25.29
C MET A 92 -1.21 6.33 25.84
N GLY A 93 -2.25 6.34 25.00
CA GLY A 93 -3.62 6.64 25.45
C GLY A 93 -4.12 5.70 26.54
N ARG A 94 -3.86 4.38 26.41
CA ARG A 94 -4.24 3.39 27.44
C ARG A 94 -3.45 3.56 28.74
N LEU A 95 -2.15 3.84 28.67
CA LEU A 95 -1.32 4.12 29.85
C LEU A 95 -1.82 5.37 30.58
N THR A 96 -2.14 6.44 29.84
CA THR A 96 -2.71 7.66 30.43
C THR A 96 -4.08 7.40 31.06
N SER A 97 -4.97 6.66 30.38
CA SER A 97 -6.28 6.29 30.94
C SER A 97 -6.15 5.48 32.23
N PHE A 98 -5.24 4.51 32.27
CA PHE A 98 -4.97 3.72 33.47
C PHE A 98 -4.45 4.61 34.61
N ARG A 99 -3.52 5.52 34.32
CA ARG A 99 -2.99 6.49 35.29
C ARG A 99 -4.07 7.41 35.86
N SER A 100 -5.09 7.75 35.06
CA SER A 100 -6.26 8.51 35.51
C SER A 100 -7.29 7.69 36.29
N GLY A 101 -7.00 6.43 36.66
CA GLY A 101 -7.87 5.58 37.48
C GLY A 101 -8.82 4.66 36.68
N ASN A 102 -8.66 4.56 35.35
CA ASN A 102 -9.51 3.66 34.55
C ASN A 102 -9.06 2.20 34.69
N ASN A 103 -9.78 1.45 35.52
CA ASN A 103 -9.51 0.05 35.82
C ASN A 103 -10.31 -0.96 34.99
N ARG A 104 -10.86 -0.56 33.82
CA ARG A 104 -11.52 -1.51 32.91
C ARG A 104 -10.54 -2.63 32.53
N LEU A 105 -11.00 -3.88 32.58
CA LEU A 105 -10.17 -5.07 32.34
C LEU A 105 -9.31 -4.98 31.07
N ARG A 106 -9.89 -4.49 29.97
CA ARG A 106 -9.16 -4.30 28.69
C ARG A 106 -7.96 -3.35 28.81
N VAL A 107 -8.11 -2.27 29.57
CA VAL A 107 -7.03 -1.28 29.81
C VAL A 107 -5.95 -1.95 30.67
N VAL A 108 -6.34 -2.55 31.80
CA VAL A 108 -5.41 -3.22 32.73
C VAL A 108 -4.60 -4.31 32.03
N LEU A 109 -5.24 -5.19 31.26
CA LEU A 109 -4.54 -6.24 30.50
C LEU A 109 -3.54 -5.65 29.50
N THR A 110 -3.90 -4.55 28.85
CA THR A 110 -2.96 -3.90 27.91
C THR A 110 -1.76 -3.30 28.62
N VAL A 111 -1.97 -2.69 29.78
CA VAL A 111 -0.89 -2.13 30.59
C VAL A 111 0.01 -3.27 31.09
N ARG A 112 -0.56 -4.39 31.58
CA ARG A 112 0.22 -5.59 31.95
C ARG A 112 1.07 -6.09 30.78
N MET A 113 0.50 -6.20 29.58
CA MET A 113 1.25 -6.58 28.39
C MET A 113 2.34 -5.57 28.02
N ALA A 114 2.15 -4.28 28.29
CA ALA A 114 3.13 -3.23 28.00
C ALA A 114 4.40 -3.35 28.87
N PHE A 115 4.26 -3.97 30.04
CA PHE A 115 5.31 -4.29 31.00
C PHE A 115 5.64 -5.79 31.04
N ALA A 116 5.11 -6.60 30.11
CA ALA A 116 5.42 -8.02 30.08
C ALA A 116 6.93 -8.23 29.87
N GLY A 117 7.53 -9.10 30.69
CA GLY A 117 8.98 -9.32 30.70
C GLY A 117 9.79 -8.25 31.45
N THR A 118 9.12 -7.25 32.05
CA THR A 118 9.74 -6.39 33.06
C THR A 118 9.31 -6.85 34.46
N ASN A 119 10.19 -6.73 35.45
CA ASN A 119 9.88 -7.07 36.86
C ASN A 119 8.96 -6.02 37.54
N ILE A 120 8.09 -5.37 36.76
CA ILE A 120 7.22 -4.29 37.22
C ILE A 120 5.82 -4.85 37.43
N SER A 121 5.33 -4.77 38.66
CA SER A 121 3.96 -5.15 39.01
C SER A 121 3.08 -3.91 39.13
N LEU A 122 1.83 -4.00 38.64
CA LEU A 122 0.87 -2.89 38.69
C LEU A 122 0.44 -2.51 40.12
N SER A 123 0.72 -3.37 41.10
CA SER A 123 0.41 -3.14 42.51
C SER A 123 1.55 -2.45 43.26
N GLN A 124 2.69 -2.20 42.61
CA GLN A 124 3.81 -1.51 43.25
C GLN A 124 3.51 -0.03 43.49
N PRO A 125 4.02 0.58 44.58
CA PRO A 125 3.76 1.98 44.91
C PRO A 125 4.37 2.95 43.87
N ASP A 126 5.43 2.55 43.15
CA ASP A 126 6.12 3.35 42.15
C ASP A 126 5.52 3.25 40.72
N ILE A 127 4.40 2.53 40.55
CA ILE A 127 3.81 2.28 39.22
C ILE A 127 3.50 3.57 38.45
N THR A 128 3.07 4.63 39.14
CA THR A 128 2.75 5.94 38.53
C THR A 128 3.98 6.57 37.87
N GLN A 129 5.15 6.43 38.49
CA GLN A 129 6.41 6.90 37.93
C GLN A 129 6.79 6.05 36.73
N LYS A 130 6.74 4.72 36.84
CA LYS A 130 7.02 3.79 35.73
C LYS A 130 6.12 3.99 34.51
N LEU A 131 4.85 4.29 34.73
CA LEU A 131 3.92 4.67 33.66
C LEU A 131 4.36 5.95 32.94
N THR A 132 4.83 6.94 33.70
CA THR A 132 5.27 8.22 33.14
C THR A 132 6.56 8.07 32.34
N GLU A 133 7.56 7.36 32.88
CA GLU A 133 8.78 6.97 32.16
C GLU A 133 8.44 6.28 30.84
N ARG A 134 7.52 5.30 30.89
CA ARG A 134 7.09 4.56 29.69
C ARG A 134 6.36 5.43 28.67
N ILE A 135 5.56 6.40 29.12
CA ILE A 135 4.89 7.36 28.23
C ILE A 135 5.93 8.25 27.54
N ASP A 136 6.95 8.72 28.28
CA ASP A 136 7.98 9.59 27.72
C ASP A 136 8.88 8.85 26.73
N ASP A 137 9.23 7.60 26.99
CA ASP A 137 9.87 6.70 26.02
C ASP A 137 9.10 6.63 24.70
N LEU A 138 7.76 6.48 24.78
CA LEU A 138 6.91 6.40 23.60
C LEU A 138 6.88 7.73 22.85
N LYS A 139 6.83 8.87 23.56
CA LYS A 139 6.93 10.21 22.93
C LYS A 139 8.26 10.37 22.18
N GLN A 140 9.37 9.98 22.79
CA GLN A 140 10.69 10.03 22.16
C GLN A 140 10.75 9.17 20.90
N LYS A 141 10.24 7.93 20.96
CA LYS A 141 10.17 7.02 19.79
C LYS A 141 9.30 7.59 18.66
N ILE A 142 8.13 8.13 18.98
CA ILE A 142 7.24 8.78 18.01
C ILE A 142 7.95 9.95 17.33
N ALA A 143 8.63 10.81 18.11
CA ALA A 143 9.38 11.94 17.57
C ALA A 143 10.51 11.48 16.62
N ALA A 144 11.26 10.44 17.00
CA ALA A 144 12.33 9.88 16.16
C ALA A 144 11.79 9.30 14.84
N TRP A 145 10.69 8.54 14.90
CA TRP A 145 10.02 8.01 13.71
C TRP A 145 9.46 9.11 12.81
N GLY A 146 8.85 10.15 13.38
CA GLY A 146 8.38 11.32 12.64
C GLY A 146 9.52 12.05 11.93
N LYS A 147 10.64 12.29 12.61
CA LYS A 147 11.86 12.88 12.01
C LYS A 147 12.38 12.03 10.84
N ARG A 148 12.35 10.71 10.96
CA ARG A 148 12.76 9.80 9.88
C ARG A 148 11.89 9.97 8.64
N ILE A 149 10.56 9.98 8.78
CA ILE A 149 9.64 10.21 7.64
C ILE A 149 9.94 11.57 7.00
N ARG A 150 10.04 12.64 7.81
CA ARG A 150 10.31 13.99 7.34
C ARG A 150 11.59 14.08 6.50
N ARG A 151 12.70 13.52 7.01
CA ARG A 151 13.99 13.51 6.30
C ARG A 151 13.91 12.83 4.93
N PHE A 152 13.20 11.70 4.84
CA PHE A 152 13.03 11.01 3.55
C PHE A 152 12.15 11.79 2.58
N SER A 153 11.06 12.39 3.06
CA SER A 153 10.20 13.24 2.24
C SER A 153 10.95 14.46 1.71
N GLU A 154 11.72 15.13 2.57
CA GLU A 154 12.55 16.29 2.17
C GLU A 154 13.62 15.91 1.15
N ARG A 155 14.32 14.79 1.35
CA ARG A 155 15.30 14.28 0.36
C ARG A 155 14.63 14.02 -0.99
N SER A 156 13.48 13.36 -1.00
CA SER A 156 12.76 13.03 -2.23
C SER A 156 12.28 14.30 -2.94
N ARG A 157 11.81 15.30 -2.18
CA ARG A 157 11.42 16.61 -2.72
C ARG A 157 12.60 17.32 -3.37
N ARG A 158 13.75 17.41 -2.69
CA ARG A 158 14.97 18.04 -3.22
C ARG A 158 15.47 17.34 -4.48
N PHE A 159 15.48 16.01 -4.49
CA PHE A 159 15.86 15.23 -5.67
C PHE A 159 14.97 15.55 -6.87
N ASN A 160 13.65 15.57 -6.67
CA ASN A 160 12.71 15.90 -7.74
C ASN A 160 12.86 17.35 -8.22
N GLN A 161 13.07 18.31 -7.31
CA GLN A 161 13.31 19.70 -7.67
C GLN A 161 14.60 19.87 -8.49
N ASN A 162 15.71 19.31 -8.03
CA ASN A 162 16.99 19.39 -8.76
C ASN A 162 16.88 18.75 -10.15
N ARG A 163 16.13 17.65 -10.28
CA ARG A 163 15.90 17.00 -11.57
C ARG A 163 15.12 17.89 -12.55
N LEU A 164 14.16 18.67 -12.06
CA LEU A 164 13.42 19.62 -12.89
C LEU A 164 14.35 20.73 -13.43
N PHE A 165 15.27 21.23 -12.62
CA PHE A 165 16.24 22.26 -13.03
C PHE A 165 17.34 21.75 -13.98
N GLN A 166 17.61 20.44 -14.02
CA GLN A 166 18.60 19.85 -14.94
C GLN A 166 18.02 19.53 -16.33
N SER A 167 16.69 19.55 -16.46
CA SER A 167 16.00 19.30 -17.72
C SER A 167 15.64 20.57 -18.49
N ASP A 168 15.92 21.75 -17.92
CA ASP A 168 15.88 23.07 -18.57
C ASP A 168 17.28 23.45 -19.06
#